data_AF-A0A3L7T594-F1
#
_entry.id   AF-A0A3L7T594-F1
#
_cell.length_a   1.000
_cell.length_b   1.000
_cell.length_c   1.000
_cell.angle_alpha   90.00
_cell.angle_beta   90.00
_cell.angle_gamma   90.00
#
_symmetry.space_group_name_H-M   'P 1'
#
loop_
_entity.id
_entity.type
_entity.pdbx_description
1 polymer ?
#
loop_
_entity_poly.entity_id
_entity_poly.type
_entity_poly.pdbx_seq_one_letter_code
_entity_poly.pdbx_strand_id
1 'polypeptide(L)'
;MIIASPSAQSSTSRWIIALDTGGTFTDVVAITPTGEVRRVKVPSDGSLSASVDECVAADVRMTPAAQLVFPDGFLDGWLLTALDSLGVELRATIVHQRGHSLTLSSPLALAAGCALRFTRDASALDAATLDAPRLALHILTATALDKPLPPLEVRLSTTRGTNALLEGRGVVSAGLEGVVEIGDQTGRDLFARVPAP
;
A
#
# COMPACT_ATOMS: atom_id res chain seq x y z
N MET A 1 18.42 11.43 -46.94
CA MET A 1 18.55 10.25 -46.05
C MET A 1 19.07 10.76 -44.71
N ILE A 2 18.15 11.06 -43.79
CA ILE A 2 18.51 11.62 -42.47
C ILE A 2 18.73 10.42 -41.55
N ILE A 3 19.98 10.15 -41.21
CA ILE A 3 20.31 9.19 -40.16
C ILE A 3 20.26 9.98 -38.85
N ALA A 4 19.12 9.93 -38.17
CA ALA A 4 19.02 10.38 -36.79
C ALA A 4 19.89 9.44 -35.95
N SER A 5 20.96 9.99 -35.37
CA SER A 5 21.73 9.30 -34.32
C SER A 5 20.81 9.03 -33.13
N PRO A 6 20.95 7.91 -32.40
CA PRO A 6 20.20 7.70 -31.19
C PRO A 6 20.63 8.77 -30.19
N SER A 7 19.71 9.67 -29.87
CA SER A 7 19.85 10.63 -28.80
C SER A 7 20.19 9.86 -27.52
N ALA A 8 21.29 10.26 -26.88
CA ALA A 8 21.69 9.76 -25.58
C ALA A 8 20.47 9.84 -24.65
N GLN A 9 19.93 8.67 -24.29
CA GLN A 9 18.93 8.57 -23.24
C GLN A 9 19.62 9.06 -21.97
N SER A 10 19.26 10.26 -21.54
CA SER A 10 19.55 10.75 -20.20
C SER A 10 19.04 9.70 -19.22
N SER A 11 19.94 8.87 -18.70
CA SER A 11 19.66 7.87 -17.67
C SER A 11 19.30 8.61 -16.39
N THR A 12 18.04 9.07 -16.30
CA THR A 12 17.47 9.46 -15.03
C THR A 12 17.40 8.19 -14.20
N SER A 13 18.31 8.07 -13.23
CA SER A 13 18.40 6.96 -12.28
C SER A 13 17.21 7.03 -11.31
N ARG A 14 16.01 6.80 -11.83
CA ARG A 14 14.74 6.87 -11.09
C ARG A 14 14.02 5.53 -11.17
N TRP A 15 13.17 5.28 -10.18
CA TRP A 15 12.32 4.11 -10.18
C TRP A 15 11.24 4.26 -11.27
N ILE A 16 10.95 3.18 -12.00
CA ILE A 16 9.78 3.11 -12.90
C ILE A 16 8.87 2.04 -12.33
N ILE A 17 7.66 2.43 -11.91
CA ILE A 17 6.78 1.60 -11.09
C ILE A 17 5.41 1.49 -11.75
N ALA A 18 4.90 0.27 -11.85
CA ALA A 18 3.51 -0.02 -12.15
C ALA A 18 2.82 -0.60 -10.91
N LEU A 19 1.64 -0.07 -10.59
CA LEU A 19 0.83 -0.47 -9.45
C LEU A 19 -0.55 -0.93 -9.95
N ASP A 20 -1.05 -2.03 -9.42
CA ASP A 20 -2.44 -2.44 -9.57
C ASP A 20 -3.04 -2.69 -8.19
N THR A 21 -4.09 -1.94 -7.84
CA THR A 21 -4.83 -2.15 -6.59
C THR A 21 -6.16 -2.82 -6.88
N GLY A 22 -6.27 -4.08 -6.45
CA GLY A 22 -7.49 -4.86 -6.45
C GLY A 22 -8.22 -4.85 -5.10
N GLY A 23 -9.23 -5.71 -4.97
CA GLY A 23 -10.04 -5.83 -3.74
C GLY A 23 -9.27 -6.39 -2.54
N THR A 24 -8.35 -7.32 -2.78
CA THR A 24 -7.63 -8.04 -1.71
C THR A 24 -6.16 -7.65 -1.60
N PHE A 25 -5.50 -7.41 -2.74
CA PHE A 25 -4.08 -7.10 -2.79
C PHE A 25 -3.79 -5.90 -3.69
N THR A 26 -2.70 -5.21 -3.37
CA THR A 26 -2.00 -4.28 -4.25
C THR A 26 -0.73 -4.95 -4.77
N ASP A 27 -0.69 -5.13 -6.08
CA ASP A 27 0.44 -5.67 -6.84
C ASP A 27 1.32 -4.53 -7.35
N VAL A 28 2.63 -4.66 -7.17
CA VAL A 28 3.63 -3.67 -7.58
C VAL A 28 4.73 -4.36 -8.36
N VAL A 29 5.06 -3.81 -9.52
CA VAL A 29 6.23 -4.19 -10.31
C VAL A 29 7.03 -2.94 -10.62
N ALA A 30 8.35 -3.01 -10.47
CA ALA A 30 9.20 -1.87 -10.71
C ALA A 30 10.51 -2.25 -11.40
N ILE A 31 11.06 -1.27 -12.12
CA ILE A 31 12.46 -1.25 -12.55
C ILE A 31 13.19 -0.28 -11.61
N THR A 32 14.24 -0.76 -10.94
CA THR A 32 15.07 0.05 -10.05
C THR A 32 15.88 1.07 -10.85
N PRO A 33 16.47 2.09 -10.21
CA PRO A 33 17.44 2.97 -10.83
C PRO A 33 18.64 2.26 -11.48
N THR A 34 18.95 1.04 -11.04
CA THR A 34 20.03 0.20 -11.58
C THR A 34 19.57 -0.76 -12.68
N GLY A 35 18.28 -0.76 -13.03
CA GLY A 35 17.70 -1.63 -14.07
C GLY A 35 17.23 -3.00 -13.58
N GLU A 36 17.29 -3.29 -12.28
CA GLU A 36 16.79 -4.53 -11.69
C GLU A 36 15.25 -4.53 -11.66
N VAL A 37 14.61 -5.68 -11.91
CA VAL A 37 13.15 -5.82 -11.74
C VAL A 37 12.84 -6.25 -10.31
N ARG A 38 11.98 -5.49 -9.63
CA ARG A 38 11.46 -5.82 -8.30
C ARG A 38 9.95 -5.96 -8.30
N ARG A 39 9.44 -6.80 -7.41
CA ARG A 39 7.99 -7.05 -7.26
C ARG A 39 7.64 -7.06 -5.79
N VAL A 40 6.51 -6.45 -5.45
CA VAL A 40 5.96 -6.42 -4.10
C VAL A 40 4.46 -6.64 -4.19
N LYS A 41 3.93 -7.45 -3.27
CA LYS A 41 2.49 -7.65 -3.09
C LYS A 41 2.14 -7.40 -1.64
N VAL A 42 1.19 -6.51 -1.39
CA VAL A 42 0.71 -6.21 -0.04
C VAL A 42 -0.81 -6.33 0.02
N PRO A 43 -1.40 -6.66 1.19
CA PRO A 43 -2.84 -6.60 1.38
C PRO A 43 -3.42 -5.20 1.12
N SER A 44 -4.56 -5.13 0.44
CA SER A 44 -5.25 -3.86 0.13
C SER A 44 -5.79 -3.13 1.37
N ASP A 45 -5.94 -3.84 2.50
CA ASP A 45 -6.36 -3.27 3.79
C ASP A 45 -5.21 -2.63 4.57
N GLY A 46 -3.98 -2.67 4.04
CA GLY A 46 -2.80 -2.08 4.66
C GLY A 46 -2.24 -2.88 5.84
N SER A 47 -2.82 -4.05 6.16
CA SER A 47 -2.26 -4.94 7.16
C SER A 47 -1.08 -5.74 6.60
N LEU A 48 -0.15 -6.08 7.47
CA LEU A 48 1.00 -6.93 7.14
C LEU A 48 1.00 -8.15 8.06
N SER A 49 1.65 -9.23 7.63
CA SER A 49 1.71 -10.46 8.41
C SER A 49 3.11 -11.04 8.44
N ALA A 50 3.37 -11.83 9.48
CA ALA A 50 4.59 -12.59 9.66
C ALA A 50 4.30 -13.87 10.46
N SER A 51 5.27 -14.77 10.54
CA SER A 51 5.28 -15.88 11.50
C SER A 51 6.37 -15.67 12.54
N VAL A 52 6.09 -16.07 13.78
CA VAL A 52 7.09 -16.05 14.86
C VAL A 52 8.12 -17.15 14.61
N ASP A 53 9.40 -16.79 14.65
CA ASP A 53 10.50 -17.77 14.68
C ASP A 53 10.87 -18.08 16.13
N GLU A 54 10.99 -17.04 16.95
CA GLU A 54 11.38 -17.11 18.36
C GLU A 54 10.80 -15.91 19.13
N CYS A 55 10.41 -16.11 20.38
CA CYS A 55 9.92 -15.05 21.25
C CYS A 55 10.46 -15.25 22.67
N VAL A 56 11.18 -14.25 23.18
CA VAL A 56 11.73 -14.23 24.54
C VAL A 56 11.35 -12.92 25.20
N ALA A 57 10.46 -12.99 26.19
CA ALA A 57 9.88 -11.82 26.86
C ALA A 57 9.26 -10.83 25.87
N ALA A 58 9.88 -9.68 25.64
CA ALA A 58 9.41 -8.64 24.73
C ALA A 58 10.12 -8.65 23.37
N ASP A 59 11.13 -9.51 23.18
CA ASP A 59 11.87 -9.59 21.93
C ASP A 59 11.35 -10.74 21.06
N VAL A 60 11.01 -10.43 19.81
CA VAL A 60 10.44 -11.37 18.84
C VAL A 60 11.29 -11.39 17.59
N ARG A 61 11.72 -12.58 17.17
CA ARG A 61 12.24 -12.84 15.82
C ARG A 61 11.11 -13.36 14.96
N MET A 62 10.99 -12.82 13.74
CA MET A 62 9.91 -13.20 12.83
C MET A 62 10.35 -13.29 11.37
N THR A 63 9.56 -14.05 10.62
CA THR A 63 9.67 -14.15 9.17
C THR A 63 8.47 -13.45 8.52
N PRO A 64 8.67 -12.32 7.80
CA PRO A 64 7.60 -11.65 7.08
C PRO A 64 6.91 -12.56 6.05
N ALA A 65 5.60 -12.44 5.93
CA ALA A 65 4.84 -13.09 4.87
C ALA A 65 5.22 -12.53 3.50
N ALA A 66 4.95 -13.30 2.44
CA ALA A 66 5.20 -12.91 1.05
C ALA A 66 6.64 -12.47 0.73
N GLN A 67 7.62 -12.90 1.54
CA GLN A 67 9.04 -12.54 1.41
C GLN A 67 9.26 -11.03 1.42
N LEU A 68 8.39 -10.28 2.11
CA LEU A 68 8.55 -8.85 2.26
C LEU A 68 9.80 -8.54 3.09
N VAL A 69 10.53 -7.52 2.68
CA VAL A 69 11.67 -7.00 3.44
C VAL A 69 11.27 -5.63 3.96
N PHE A 70 11.24 -5.49 5.28
CA PHE A 70 10.89 -4.23 5.92
C PHE A 70 12.13 -3.35 6.09
N PRO A 71 12.08 -2.07 5.67
CA PRO A 71 13.09 -1.10 6.10
C PRO A 71 13.17 -1.05 7.63
N ASP A 72 14.34 -0.73 8.18
CA ASP A 72 14.45 -0.56 9.63
C ASP A 72 13.55 0.58 10.13
N GLY A 73 12.87 0.33 11.25
CA GLY A 73 11.94 1.26 11.86
C GLY A 73 10.58 1.35 11.14
N PHE A 74 10.36 0.55 10.10
CA PHE A 74 9.13 0.62 9.30
C PHE A 74 7.87 0.25 10.10
N LEU A 75 8.01 -0.70 11.03
CA LEU A 75 6.93 -1.14 11.93
C LEU A 75 6.95 -0.43 13.28
N ASP A 76 7.83 0.55 13.52
CA ASP A 76 7.89 1.27 14.80
C ASP A 76 6.56 1.99 15.06
N GLY A 77 5.99 1.78 16.25
CA GLY A 77 4.68 2.30 16.65
C GLY A 77 3.47 1.52 16.10
N TRP A 78 3.66 0.46 15.32
CA TRP A 78 2.54 -0.37 14.84
C TRP A 78 2.03 -1.29 15.95
N LEU A 79 0.74 -1.64 15.86
CA LEU A 79 0.12 -2.65 16.70
C LEU A 79 0.42 -4.04 16.12
N LEU A 80 1.00 -4.91 16.94
CA LEU A 80 1.10 -6.35 16.71
C LEU A 80 -0.08 -7.03 17.38
N THR A 81 -0.81 -7.85 16.63
CA THR A 81 -1.79 -8.79 17.16
C THR A 81 -1.44 -10.23 16.78
N ALA A 82 -1.77 -11.16 17.68
CA ALA A 82 -1.56 -12.59 17.52
C ALA A 82 -2.64 -13.36 18.30
N LEU A 83 -2.78 -14.66 18.03
CA LEU A 83 -3.64 -15.54 18.82
C LEU A 83 -2.80 -16.51 19.63
N ASP A 84 -3.13 -16.67 20.91
CA ASP A 84 -2.55 -17.72 21.74
C ASP A 84 -3.11 -19.11 21.39
N SER A 85 -2.64 -20.15 22.07
CA SER A 85 -3.09 -21.53 21.85
C SER A 85 -4.57 -21.78 22.16
N LEU A 86 -5.23 -20.87 22.90
CA LEU A 86 -6.65 -20.92 23.24
C LEU A 86 -7.49 -20.03 22.32
N GLY A 87 -6.88 -19.35 21.36
CA GLY A 87 -7.54 -18.41 20.45
C GLY A 87 -7.82 -17.05 21.08
N VAL A 88 -7.19 -16.71 22.20
CA VAL A 88 -7.28 -15.39 22.82
C VAL A 88 -6.34 -14.43 22.10
N GLU A 89 -6.85 -13.24 21.78
CA GLU A 89 -6.06 -12.19 21.14
C GLU A 89 -5.03 -11.61 22.11
N LEU A 90 -3.76 -11.69 21.71
CA LEU A 90 -2.63 -11.02 22.31
C LEU A 90 -2.30 -9.77 21.49
N ARG A 91 -1.93 -8.69 22.17
CA ARG A 91 -1.54 -7.44 21.52
C ARG A 91 -0.41 -6.70 22.23
N ALA A 92 0.45 -6.07 21.46
CA ALA A 92 1.47 -5.14 21.97
C ALA A 92 1.85 -4.13 20.88
N THR A 93 2.35 -2.96 21.29
CA THR A 93 2.92 -1.99 20.36
C THR A 93 4.37 -2.37 20.06
N ILE A 94 4.78 -2.26 18.80
CA ILE A 94 6.18 -2.44 18.39
C ILE A 94 6.93 -1.16 18.76
N VAL A 95 7.91 -1.26 19.66
CA VAL A 95 8.76 -0.14 20.06
C VAL A 95 9.86 0.07 19.02
N HIS A 96 10.53 -1.02 18.63
CA HIS A 96 11.58 -1.02 17.63
C HIS A 96 11.52 -2.25 16.74
N GLN A 97 11.69 -2.06 15.43
CA GLN A 97 11.89 -3.11 14.44
C GLN A 97 13.22 -2.89 13.70
N ARG A 98 14.05 -3.94 13.66
CA ARG A 98 15.31 -3.97 12.91
C ARG A 98 15.43 -5.28 12.16
N GLY A 99 15.42 -5.23 10.82
CA GLY A 99 15.28 -6.40 9.97
C GLY A 99 14.14 -7.31 10.42
N HIS A 100 14.50 -8.50 10.92
CA HIS A 100 13.56 -9.54 11.34
C HIS A 100 13.28 -9.55 12.85
N SER A 101 13.84 -8.59 13.59
CA SER A 101 13.72 -8.51 15.05
C SER A 101 12.78 -7.38 15.46
N LEU A 102 11.91 -7.66 16.43
CA LEU A 102 10.98 -6.71 17.02
C LEU A 102 11.21 -6.66 18.53
N THR A 103 11.12 -5.46 19.10
CA THR A 103 11.01 -5.25 20.55
C THR A 103 9.63 -4.66 20.86
N LEU A 104 8.90 -5.31 21.75
CA LEU A 104 7.52 -4.99 22.10
C LEU A 104 7.42 -4.08 23.34
N SER A 105 6.33 -3.33 23.46
CA SER A 105 6.04 -2.46 24.60
C SER A 105 5.79 -3.24 25.90
N SER A 106 5.38 -4.50 25.76
CA SER A 106 5.13 -5.42 26.87
C SER A 106 5.43 -6.85 26.41
N PRO A 107 5.92 -7.73 27.31
CA PRO A 107 6.16 -9.13 26.98
C PRO A 107 4.89 -9.84 26.49
N LEU A 108 5.03 -10.71 25.48
CA LEU A 108 3.98 -11.61 25.02
C LEU A 108 4.50 -13.05 25.01
N ALA A 109 3.62 -14.01 25.31
CA ALA A 109 3.93 -15.43 25.20
C ALA A 109 3.51 -15.94 23.82
N LEU A 110 4.42 -15.84 22.83
CA LEU A 110 4.16 -16.27 21.46
C LEU A 110 4.90 -17.57 21.15
N ALA A 111 4.16 -18.57 20.65
CA ALA A 111 4.75 -19.82 20.19
C ALA A 111 5.41 -19.65 18.81
N ALA A 112 6.48 -20.40 18.55
CA ALA A 112 7.05 -20.49 17.21
C ALA A 112 5.98 -20.97 16.20
N GLY A 113 5.97 -20.36 15.02
CA GLY A 113 4.95 -20.58 13.99
C GLY A 113 3.63 -19.82 14.19
N CYS A 114 3.44 -19.12 15.32
CA CYS A 114 2.28 -18.28 15.54
C CYS A 114 2.20 -17.18 14.46
N ALA A 115 1.00 -16.96 13.93
CA ALA A 115 0.75 -15.91 12.95
C ALA A 115 0.67 -14.54 13.64
N LEU A 116 1.44 -13.59 13.13
CA LEU A 116 1.44 -12.19 13.52
C LEU A 116 0.67 -11.37 12.49
N ARG A 117 -0.12 -10.41 12.96
CA ARG A 117 -0.69 -9.36 12.14
C ARG A 117 -0.22 -8.00 12.65
N PHE A 118 0.18 -7.14 11.73
CA PHE A 118 0.60 -5.78 11.99
C PHE A 118 -0.40 -4.82 11.38
N THR A 119 -0.90 -3.91 12.20
CA THR A 119 -1.77 -2.82 11.75
C THR A 119 -1.29 -1.51 12.33
N ARG A 120 -1.39 -0.44 11.55
CA ARG A 120 -1.18 0.89 12.09
C ARG A 120 -2.36 1.23 13.01
N ASP A 121 -2.07 1.78 14.18
CA ASP A 121 -3.11 2.30 15.07
C ASP A 121 -3.82 3.49 14.39
N ALA A 122 -5.11 3.32 14.13
CA ALA A 122 -5.95 4.33 13.50
C ALA A 122 -6.32 5.48 14.46
N SER A 123 -5.99 5.38 15.75
CA SER A 123 -6.28 6.42 16.75
C SER A 123 -5.31 7.61 16.71
N ALA A 124 -4.23 7.54 15.94
CA ALA A 124 -3.37 8.68 15.69
C ALA A 124 -4.06 9.67 14.74
N LEU A 125 -4.59 10.75 15.29
CA LEU A 125 -5.42 11.79 14.66
C LEU A 125 -4.83 12.48 13.40
N ASP A 126 -3.58 12.20 13.03
CA ASP A 126 -2.89 12.72 11.84
C ASP A 126 -2.44 11.62 10.86
N ALA A 127 -2.89 10.37 11.04
CA ALA A 127 -2.63 9.31 10.09
C ALA A 127 -3.45 9.55 8.82
N ALA A 128 -2.91 10.34 7.88
CA ALA A 128 -3.18 10.13 6.47
C ALA A 128 -3.11 8.62 6.26
N THR A 129 -4.28 8.01 6.01
CA THR A 129 -4.45 6.57 5.94
C THR A 129 -3.39 6.05 4.99
N LEU A 130 -2.41 5.30 5.52
CA LEU A 130 -1.39 4.71 4.68
C LEU A 130 -2.10 3.66 3.85
N ASP A 131 -2.43 4.03 2.62
CA ASP A 131 -3.05 3.13 1.70
C ASP A 131 -2.04 2.08 1.23
N ALA A 132 -2.57 0.96 0.74
CA ALA A 132 -1.76 -0.15 0.26
C ALA A 132 -0.76 0.25 -0.86
N PRO A 133 -1.10 1.15 -1.82
CA PRO A 133 -0.13 1.71 -2.76
C PRO A 133 1.08 2.36 -2.05
N ARG A 134 0.85 3.30 -1.13
CA ARG A 134 1.94 3.98 -0.44
C ARG A 134 2.74 3.02 0.44
N LEU A 135 2.08 2.10 1.14
CA LEU A 135 2.73 1.03 1.90
C LEU A 135 3.70 0.23 1.01
N ALA A 136 3.23 -0.22 -0.15
CA ALA A 136 4.02 -1.01 -1.08
C ALA A 136 5.22 -0.24 -1.64
N LEU A 137 5.07 1.06 -1.93
CA LEU A 137 6.17 1.91 -2.41
C LEU A 137 7.30 2.02 -1.39
N HIS A 138 6.97 2.19 -0.11
CA HIS A 138 7.99 2.27 0.95
C HIS A 138 8.72 0.93 1.14
N ILE A 139 8.01 -0.20 1.09
CA ILE A 139 8.63 -1.54 1.13
C ILE A 139 9.52 -1.74 -0.09
N LEU A 140 9.01 -1.50 -1.30
CA LEU A 140 9.71 -1.68 -2.56
C LEU A 140 11.02 -0.91 -2.63
N THR A 141 11.00 0.35 -2.17
CA THR A 141 12.14 1.27 -2.23
C THR A 141 13.06 1.17 -1.02
N ALA A 142 12.77 0.28 -0.07
CA ALA A 142 13.47 0.19 1.21
C ALA A 142 13.52 1.52 1.98
N THR A 143 12.44 2.31 1.92
CA THR A 143 12.35 3.66 2.53
C THR A 143 11.43 3.63 3.74
N ALA A 144 11.90 4.08 4.91
CA ALA A 144 11.07 4.19 6.11
C ALA A 144 9.87 5.15 5.90
N LEU A 145 8.78 4.94 6.65
CA LEU A 145 7.50 5.66 6.46
C LEU A 145 7.58 7.16 6.77
N ASP A 146 8.54 7.57 7.60
CA ASP A 146 8.83 8.95 7.98
C ASP A 146 9.76 9.67 6.99
N LYS A 147 10.31 8.95 5.99
CA LYS A 147 11.22 9.50 4.99
C LYS A 147 10.48 9.75 3.66
N PRO A 148 10.89 10.78 2.90
CA PRO A 148 10.36 10.97 1.55
C PRO A 148 10.79 9.82 0.65
N LEU A 149 9.87 9.36 -0.21
CA LEU A 149 10.18 8.37 -1.24
C LEU A 149 11.23 8.93 -2.23
N PRO A 150 12.11 8.08 -2.78
CA PRO A 150 13.07 8.50 -3.79
C PRO A 150 12.36 8.91 -5.10
N PRO A 151 13.07 9.57 -6.04
CA PRO A 151 12.50 9.91 -7.35
C PRO A 151 11.92 8.69 -8.08
N LEU A 152 10.65 8.79 -8.47
CA LEU A 152 9.87 7.71 -9.06
C LEU A 152 8.95 8.22 -10.19
N GLU A 153 8.78 7.39 -11.21
CA GLU A 153 7.66 7.44 -12.16
C GLU A 153 6.68 6.35 -11.76
N VAL A 154 5.43 6.72 -11.48
CA VAL A 154 4.38 5.77 -11.10
C VAL A 154 3.28 5.72 -12.15
N ARG A 155 2.93 4.51 -12.56
CA ARG A 155 1.77 4.18 -13.38
C ARG A 155 0.80 3.42 -12.51
N LEU A 156 -0.31 4.06 -12.14
CA LEU A 156 -1.34 3.46 -11.30
C LEU A 156 -2.48 2.95 -12.18
N SER A 157 -2.78 1.66 -12.05
CA SER A 157 -4.03 1.06 -12.49
C SER A 157 -4.83 0.65 -11.25
N THR A 158 -6.15 0.64 -11.34
CA THR A 158 -7.00 0.11 -10.28
C THR A 158 -8.27 -0.49 -10.84
N THR A 159 -8.66 -1.64 -10.30
CA THR A 159 -9.96 -2.24 -10.60
C THR A 159 -11.09 -1.61 -9.78
N ARG A 160 -10.80 -0.67 -8.86
CA ARG A 160 -11.83 0.04 -8.08
C ARG A 160 -12.81 0.80 -8.98
N GLY A 161 -12.30 1.44 -10.05
CA GLY A 161 -13.13 2.11 -11.04
C GLY A 161 -14.08 1.15 -11.77
N THR A 162 -13.57 -0.02 -12.15
CA THR A 162 -14.36 -1.05 -12.83
C THR A 162 -15.37 -1.70 -11.90
N ASN A 163 -14.98 -2.05 -10.66
CA ASN A 163 -15.88 -2.64 -9.67
C ASN A 163 -16.99 -1.68 -9.28
N ALA A 164 -16.66 -0.39 -9.11
CA ALA A 164 -17.67 0.63 -8.89
C ALA A 164 -18.68 0.62 -10.05
N LEU A 165 -18.22 0.66 -11.30
CA LEU A 165 -19.10 0.62 -12.47
C LEU A 165 -20.00 -0.64 -12.50
N LEU A 166 -19.44 -1.82 -12.21
CA LEU A 166 -20.17 -3.09 -12.16
C LEU A 166 -21.18 -3.15 -10.99
N GLU A 167 -20.87 -2.49 -9.87
CA GLU A 167 -21.74 -2.36 -8.70
C GLU A 167 -22.70 -1.16 -8.78
N GLY A 168 -22.76 -0.47 -9.92
CA GLY A 168 -23.61 0.71 -10.14
C GLY A 168 -23.18 1.96 -9.36
N ARG A 169 -21.91 2.02 -8.93
CA ARG A 169 -21.30 3.15 -8.23
C ARG A 169 -20.36 3.91 -9.17
N GLY A 170 -20.38 5.24 -9.12
CA GLY A 170 -19.42 6.07 -9.84
C GLY A 170 -18.09 6.19 -9.08
N VAL A 171 -16.96 6.31 -9.79
CA VAL A 171 -15.73 6.86 -9.21
C VAL A 171 -15.51 8.25 -9.78
N VAL A 172 -15.46 9.22 -8.89
CA VAL A 172 -15.24 10.63 -9.19
C VAL A 172 -14.21 11.19 -8.23
N SER A 173 -13.53 12.27 -8.64
CA SER A 173 -12.73 13.05 -7.70
C SER A 173 -13.61 13.62 -6.60
N ALA A 174 -13.07 13.72 -5.38
CA ALA A 174 -13.79 14.37 -4.29
C ALA A 174 -14.21 15.80 -4.69
N GLY A 175 -15.48 16.15 -4.44
CA GLY A 175 -16.09 17.41 -4.88
C GLY A 175 -16.70 17.37 -6.29
N LEU A 176 -16.60 16.24 -7.01
CA LEU A 176 -17.23 16.00 -8.31
C LEU A 176 -18.27 14.88 -8.27
N GLU A 177 -18.82 14.56 -7.09
CA GLU A 177 -19.80 13.50 -6.88
C GLU A 177 -21.05 13.69 -7.75
N GLY A 178 -21.45 14.94 -7.96
CA GLY A 178 -22.57 15.31 -8.81
C GLY A 178 -22.32 15.12 -10.31
N VAL A 179 -21.08 14.94 -10.79
CA VAL A 179 -20.79 14.86 -12.25
C VAL A 179 -21.48 13.65 -12.89
N VAL A 180 -21.61 12.55 -12.17
CA VAL A 180 -22.29 11.35 -12.69
C VAL A 180 -23.80 11.57 -12.82
N GLU A 181 -24.41 12.38 -11.95
CA GLU A 181 -25.84 12.70 -11.95
C GLU A 181 -26.18 13.87 -12.89
N ILE A 182 -25.33 14.89 -12.92
CA ILE A 182 -25.43 16.07 -13.80
C ILE A 182 -25.19 15.69 -15.27
N GLY A 183 -24.44 14.61 -15.52
CA GLY A 183 -24.02 14.21 -16.86
C GLY A 183 -23.18 15.30 -17.52
N ASP A 184 -23.23 15.41 -18.84
CA ASP A 184 -22.55 16.47 -19.60
C ASP A 184 -23.44 17.72 -19.82
N GLN A 185 -24.58 17.80 -19.11
CA GLN A 185 -25.62 18.80 -19.32
C GLN A 185 -26.08 18.94 -20.78
N THR A 186 -25.83 17.94 -21.64
CA THR A 186 -26.44 17.91 -22.98
C THR A 186 -27.90 17.51 -22.86
N GLY A 187 -28.73 18.45 -22.43
CA GLY A 187 -30.15 18.38 -22.70
C GLY A 187 -30.34 18.33 -24.22
N ARG A 188 -31.06 17.32 -24.74
CA ARG A 188 -31.39 17.22 -26.17
C ARG A 188 -32.13 18.47 -26.71
N ASP A 189 -32.65 19.30 -25.80
CA ASP A 189 -33.43 20.50 -26.10
C ASP A 189 -32.77 21.81 -25.62
N LEU A 190 -31.46 21.83 -25.30
CA LEU A 190 -30.79 23.03 -24.76
C LEU A 190 -30.87 24.27 -25.70
N PHE A 191 -31.16 24.04 -26.99
CA PHE A 191 -31.42 25.08 -28.00
C PHE A 191 -32.75 24.91 -28.73
N ALA A 192 -33.66 24.07 -28.23
CA ALA A 192 -34.97 23.91 -28.84
C ALA A 192 -35.74 25.24 -28.75
N ARG A 193 -36.04 25.85 -29.90
CA ARG A 193 -36.73 27.14 -29.99
C ARG A 193 -38.25 27.06 -29.80
N VAL A 194 -38.78 25.91 -29.36
CA VAL A 194 -40.23 25.68 -29.22
C VAL A 194 -40.48 24.84 -27.96
N PRO A 195 -41.32 25.29 -27.01
CA PRO A 195 -41.83 24.42 -25.96
C PRO A 195 -42.71 23.35 -26.61
N ALA A 196 -42.45 22.07 -26.33
CA ALA A 196 -43.42 21.02 -26.65
C ALA A 196 -44.69 21.24 -25.80
N PRO A 197 -45.90 20.99 -26.36
CA PRO A 197 -47.15 21.12 -25.64
C PRO A 197 -47.28 20.15 -24.46
#